data_AF-A0A2P8GPJ1-F1
#
_entry.id   AF-A0A2P8GPJ1-F1
#
_cell.length_a   1.000
_cell.length_b   1.000
_cell.length_c   1.000
_cell.angle_alpha   90.00
_cell.angle_beta   90.00
_cell.angle_gamma   90.00
#
_symmetry.space_group_name_H-M   'P 1'
#
loop_
_entity.id
_entity.type
_entity.pdbx_description
1 polymer ?
#
loop_
_entity_poly.entity_id
_entity_poly.type
_entity_poly.pdbx_seq_one_letter_code
_entity_poly.pdbx_strand_id
1 'polypeptide(L)'
;MEKVFIIAEAGVNHNGDMTLAKQLIDIAADAKADAVKFQTFIAEKLVSKFAEKAAYQKASTDAAENQLNMIRRLELKFDQFEELRNYADSKHIMFLSTPFDFPSIDFLKSLGMTYGKIPSGELTNMPYLIKMAKSFEQLIVSTGMSEMSEIHAALKVLQDHGAKKENIVVLHCNTEYPTPFEDANLKAMQSIEKEFNIRIGYSDHTPGIEAPVAAVALGATVIEKHYTIDKTMEGPDHAASLDPQELKAMVSAIRNTEKALGSGEKTPSKSETKNKTIARKSIVAARDIKAGEVLTEDNITVKRPGNGISPMLWYDVLGKKAGRDFQTDELIEL
;
A
#
# COMPACT_ATOMS: atom_id res chain seq x y z
N MET A 1 -4.60 6.79 -10.54
CA MET A 1 -3.57 5.90 -9.96
C MET A 1 -3.70 4.55 -10.64
N GLU A 2 -2.58 3.88 -10.93
CA GLU A 2 -2.63 2.46 -11.31
C GLU A 2 -3.10 1.63 -10.12
N LYS A 3 -3.62 0.42 -10.37
CA LYS A 3 -4.03 -0.51 -9.31
C LYS A 3 -2.79 -0.89 -8.48
N VAL A 4 -2.87 -0.72 -7.16
CA VAL A 4 -1.81 -1.10 -6.23
C VAL A 4 -1.66 -2.62 -6.22
N PHE A 5 -0.43 -3.11 -6.32
CA PHE A 5 -0.14 -4.53 -6.25
C PHE A 5 0.01 -4.97 -4.79
N ILE A 6 -0.85 -5.88 -4.33
CA ILE A 6 -0.88 -6.34 -2.93
C ILE A 6 -0.26 -7.72 -2.80
N ILE A 7 0.80 -7.82 -2.01
CA ILE A 7 1.51 -9.05 -1.66
C ILE A 7 1.09 -9.47 -0.26
N ALA A 8 0.41 -10.60 -0.16
CA ALA A 8 0.15 -11.27 1.11
C ALA A 8 1.37 -12.15 1.44
N GLU A 9 2.19 -11.71 2.40
CA GLU A 9 3.40 -12.43 2.82
C GLU A 9 3.02 -13.55 3.79
N ALA A 10 3.04 -14.78 3.29
CA ALA A 10 2.93 -15.98 4.12
C ALA A 10 4.23 -16.20 4.91
N GLY A 11 5.37 -15.77 4.34
CA GLY A 11 6.66 -15.87 4.99
C GLY A 11 6.98 -17.32 5.36
N VAL A 12 7.21 -17.52 6.66
CA VAL A 12 7.42 -18.84 7.29
C VAL A 12 6.24 -19.28 8.19
N ASN A 13 5.09 -18.59 8.15
CA ASN A 13 3.90 -18.89 8.97
C ASN A 13 3.23 -20.23 8.63
N HIS A 14 3.77 -20.97 7.66
CA HIS A 14 3.40 -22.37 7.40
C HIS A 14 4.06 -23.35 8.38
N ASN A 15 5.03 -22.91 9.20
CA ASN A 15 5.68 -23.72 10.22
C ASN A 15 6.29 -25.04 9.70
N GLY A 16 6.79 -25.03 8.46
CA GLY A 16 7.30 -26.24 7.79
C GLY A 16 6.22 -27.24 7.34
N ASP A 17 4.93 -26.92 7.49
CA ASP A 17 3.82 -27.80 7.13
C ASP A 17 3.15 -27.40 5.79
N MET A 18 3.05 -28.38 4.89
CA MET A 18 2.47 -28.17 3.55
C MET A 18 0.97 -27.94 3.53
N THR A 19 0.24 -28.47 4.51
CA THR A 19 -1.20 -28.24 4.64
C THR A 19 -1.45 -26.80 5.04
N LEU A 20 -0.70 -26.30 6.03
CA LEU A 20 -0.76 -24.89 6.45
C LEU A 20 -0.33 -23.95 5.31
N ALA A 21 0.73 -24.28 4.57
CA ALA A 21 1.16 -23.50 3.41
C ALA A 21 0.05 -23.37 2.35
N LYS A 22 -0.68 -24.45 2.04
CA LYS A 22 -1.83 -24.40 1.11
C LYS A 22 -3.00 -23.59 1.68
N GLN A 23 -3.29 -23.71 2.98
CA GLN A 23 -4.33 -22.91 3.63
C GLN A 23 -4.02 -21.41 3.59
N LEU A 24 -2.75 -21.03 3.75
CA LEU A 24 -2.32 -19.65 3.58
C LEU A 24 -2.64 -19.15 2.15
N ILE A 25 -2.32 -19.93 1.12
CA ILE A 25 -2.69 -19.61 -0.28
C ILE A 25 -4.20 -19.38 -0.43
N ASP A 26 -5.03 -20.25 0.19
CA ASP A 26 -6.48 -20.11 0.17
C ASP A 26 -6.94 -18.79 0.80
N ILE A 27 -6.39 -18.43 1.97
CA ILE A 27 -6.69 -17.16 2.66
C ILE A 27 -6.32 -15.95 1.79
N ALA A 28 -5.13 -15.96 1.19
CA ALA A 28 -4.69 -14.86 0.33
C ALA A 28 -5.56 -14.69 -0.92
N ALA A 29 -5.95 -15.81 -1.54
CA ALA A 29 -6.85 -15.82 -2.70
C ALA A 29 -8.26 -15.31 -2.32
N ASP A 30 -8.81 -15.76 -1.19
CA ASP A 30 -10.12 -15.34 -0.69
C ASP A 30 -10.15 -13.85 -0.30
N ALA A 31 -9.04 -13.33 0.23
CA ALA A 31 -8.85 -11.91 0.48
C ALA A 31 -8.68 -11.08 -0.81
N LYS A 32 -8.45 -11.73 -1.95
CA LYS A 32 -8.16 -11.12 -3.26
C LYS A 32 -6.88 -10.30 -3.27
N ALA A 33 -5.86 -10.78 -2.57
CA ALA A 33 -4.49 -10.31 -2.78
C ALA A 33 -4.05 -10.61 -4.22
N ASP A 34 -3.10 -9.84 -4.74
CA ASP A 34 -2.60 -10.05 -6.11
C ASP A 34 -1.53 -11.14 -6.17
N ALA A 35 -0.76 -11.28 -5.09
CA ALA A 35 0.22 -12.35 -4.91
C ALA A 35 0.22 -12.89 -3.48
N VAL A 36 0.60 -14.16 -3.36
CA VAL A 36 1.03 -14.79 -2.11
C VAL A 36 2.53 -15.00 -2.16
N LYS A 37 3.26 -14.59 -1.13
CA LYS A 37 4.71 -14.68 -1.07
C LYS A 37 5.20 -15.57 0.07
N PHE A 38 6.16 -16.43 -0.24
CA PHE A 38 6.87 -17.31 0.70
C PHE A 38 8.35 -16.92 0.82
N GLN A 39 9.10 -17.67 1.63
CA GLN A 39 10.54 -17.54 1.78
C GLN A 39 11.21 -18.86 1.42
N THR A 40 12.09 -18.85 0.42
CA THR A 40 12.82 -20.05 -0.04
C THR A 40 14.27 -19.95 0.40
N PHE A 41 14.69 -20.91 1.21
CA PHE A 41 16.03 -20.94 1.75
C PHE A 41 16.49 -22.38 2.03
N ILE A 42 17.80 -22.57 2.07
CA ILE A 42 18.46 -23.71 2.69
C ILE A 42 19.06 -23.20 4.01
N ALA A 43 18.64 -23.75 5.14
CA ALA A 43 18.95 -23.21 6.46
C ALA A 43 20.46 -23.03 6.69
N GLU A 44 21.27 -24.02 6.34
CA GLU A 44 22.74 -23.98 6.49
C GLU A 44 23.44 -23.00 5.55
N LYS A 45 22.76 -22.53 4.50
CA LYS A 45 23.30 -21.54 3.58
C LYS A 45 22.93 -20.12 4.01
N LEU A 46 21.80 -19.96 4.70
CA LEU A 46 21.31 -18.68 5.18
C LEU A 46 21.96 -18.28 6.51
N VAL A 47 21.95 -19.17 7.51
CA VAL A 47 22.34 -18.81 8.87
C VAL A 47 23.60 -19.54 9.32
N SER A 48 24.57 -18.77 9.81
CA SER A 48 25.76 -19.31 10.46
C SER A 48 25.40 -20.09 11.71
N LYS A 49 26.09 -21.21 11.97
CA LYS A 49 25.94 -21.97 13.22
C LYS A 49 26.24 -21.18 14.50
N PHE A 50 26.85 -20.00 14.37
CA PHE A 50 27.15 -19.06 15.46
C PHE A 50 26.17 -17.89 15.56
N ALA A 51 25.18 -17.82 14.67
CA ALA A 51 24.22 -16.72 14.68
C ALA A 51 23.25 -16.85 15.86
N GLU A 52 22.99 -15.71 16.49
CA GLU A 52 21.97 -15.59 17.51
C GLU A 52 20.62 -15.21 16.93
N LYS A 53 19.55 -15.58 17.63
CA LYS A 53 18.20 -15.09 17.33
C LYS A 53 18.07 -13.62 17.69
N ALA A 54 17.31 -12.88 16.89
CA ALA A 54 16.89 -11.52 17.24
C ALA A 54 16.04 -11.52 18.52
N ALA A 55 15.92 -10.36 19.18
CA ALA A 55 15.18 -10.24 20.44
C ALA A 55 13.71 -10.68 20.30
N TYR A 56 13.03 -10.26 19.23
CA TYR A 56 11.63 -10.66 18.96
C TYR A 56 11.50 -12.18 18.78
N GLN A 57 12.44 -12.82 18.08
CA GLN A 57 12.46 -14.27 17.88
C GLN A 57 12.70 -15.03 19.19
N LYS A 58 13.56 -14.51 20.08
CA LYS A 58 13.76 -15.09 21.43
C LYS A 58 12.50 -15.00 22.29
N ALA A 59 11.63 -14.01 22.05
CA ALA A 59 10.38 -13.84 22.78
C ALA A 59 9.24 -14.73 22.25
N SER A 60 9.22 -15.04 20.95
CA SER A 60 8.16 -15.81 20.29
C SER A 60 8.47 -17.29 20.06
N THR A 61 9.72 -17.72 20.30
CA THR A 61 10.17 -19.12 20.11
C THR A 61 11.05 -19.56 21.29
N ASP A 62 11.40 -20.86 21.37
CA ASP A 62 12.24 -21.40 22.46
C ASP A 62 13.57 -20.66 22.61
N ALA A 63 13.74 -19.88 23.67
CA ALA A 63 14.92 -19.03 23.89
C ALA A 63 16.26 -19.78 23.94
N ALA A 64 16.27 -21.09 24.23
CA ALA A 64 17.49 -21.90 24.29
C ALA A 64 17.93 -22.44 22.90
N GLU A 65 17.04 -22.39 21.90
CA GLU A 65 17.33 -22.81 20.53
C GLU A 65 18.12 -21.74 19.77
N ASN A 66 19.18 -22.14 19.04
CA ASN A 66 19.89 -21.22 18.14
C ASN A 66 19.08 -20.93 16.87
N GLN A 67 19.42 -19.86 16.15
CA GLN A 67 18.67 -19.42 14.99
C GLN A 67 18.61 -20.48 13.88
N LEU A 68 19.72 -21.21 13.66
CA LEU A 68 19.82 -22.24 12.63
C LEU A 68 18.82 -23.39 12.85
N ASN A 69 18.66 -23.87 14.08
CA ASN A 69 17.73 -24.95 14.37
C ASN A 69 16.27 -24.51 14.21
N MET A 70 15.95 -23.28 14.60
CA MET A 70 14.61 -22.71 14.39
C MET A 70 14.24 -22.70 12.91
N ILE A 71 15.10 -22.13 12.05
CA ILE A 71 14.79 -22.03 10.61
C ILE A 71 14.81 -23.39 9.90
N ARG A 72 15.59 -24.37 10.37
CA ARG A 72 15.56 -25.74 9.82
C ARG A 72 14.18 -26.38 9.94
N ARG A 73 13.43 -26.07 11.00
CA ARG A 73 12.05 -26.54 11.17
C ARG A 73 11.07 -25.88 10.20
N LEU A 74 11.43 -24.69 9.71
CA LEU A 74 10.63 -23.89 8.78
C LEU A 74 11.00 -24.14 7.32
N GLU A 75 12.11 -24.84 7.06
CA GLU A 75 12.59 -25.13 5.70
C GLU A 75 11.62 -26.06 4.96
N LEU A 76 11.15 -25.60 3.80
CA LEU A 76 10.48 -26.44 2.81
C LEU A 76 11.45 -26.78 1.68
N LYS A 77 11.28 -27.97 1.11
CA LYS A 77 12.07 -28.45 -0.02
C LYS A 77 11.63 -27.79 -1.33
N PHE A 78 12.51 -27.83 -2.33
CA PHE A 78 12.24 -27.25 -3.65
C PHE A 78 11.05 -27.90 -4.37
N ASP A 79 10.87 -29.22 -4.29
CA ASP A 79 9.69 -29.92 -4.84
C ASP A 79 8.38 -29.46 -4.17
N GLN A 80 8.43 -29.18 -2.87
CA GLN A 80 7.31 -28.60 -2.13
C GLN A 80 6.96 -27.19 -2.62
N PHE A 81 7.94 -26.34 -2.93
CA PHE A 81 7.67 -25.02 -3.52
C PHE A 81 7.07 -25.10 -4.94
N GLU A 82 7.48 -26.08 -5.74
CA GLU A 82 6.84 -26.34 -7.04
C GLU A 82 5.37 -26.73 -6.86
N GLU A 83 5.06 -27.58 -5.87
CA GLU A 83 3.69 -27.94 -5.52
C GLU A 83 2.87 -26.71 -5.05
N LEU A 84 3.43 -25.85 -4.20
CA LEU A 84 2.77 -24.62 -3.73
C LEU A 84 2.48 -23.65 -4.88
N ARG A 85 3.41 -23.50 -5.81
CA ARG A 85 3.18 -22.69 -7.01
C ARG A 85 2.02 -23.23 -7.83
N ASN A 86 2.02 -24.53 -8.14
CA ASN A 86 0.92 -25.15 -8.89
C ASN A 86 -0.42 -24.99 -8.18
N TYR A 87 -0.42 -25.07 -6.84
CA TYR A 87 -1.62 -24.82 -6.04
C TYR A 87 -2.08 -23.35 -6.13
N ALA A 88 -1.16 -22.38 -6.02
CA ALA A 88 -1.47 -20.96 -6.19
C ALA A 88 -2.03 -20.64 -7.59
N ASP A 89 -1.46 -21.25 -8.64
CA ASP A 89 -1.97 -21.14 -10.01
C ASP A 89 -3.42 -21.65 -10.12
N SER A 90 -3.74 -22.77 -9.45
CA SER A 90 -5.11 -23.31 -9.39
C SER A 90 -6.10 -22.41 -8.64
N LYS A 91 -5.59 -21.51 -7.79
CA LYS A 91 -6.36 -20.52 -7.02
C LYS A 91 -6.37 -19.15 -7.69
N HIS A 92 -5.76 -19.00 -8.86
CA HIS A 92 -5.65 -17.76 -9.61
C HIS A 92 -4.99 -16.61 -8.83
N ILE A 93 -4.00 -16.92 -8.00
CA ILE A 93 -3.17 -15.94 -7.29
C ILE A 93 -1.71 -16.11 -7.69
N MET A 94 -0.99 -15.01 -7.90
CA MET A 94 0.42 -15.09 -8.28
C MET A 94 1.25 -15.66 -7.12
N PHE A 95 2.04 -16.69 -7.42
CA PHE A 95 3.05 -17.19 -6.48
C PHE A 95 4.32 -16.34 -6.55
N LEU A 96 4.79 -15.87 -5.40
CA LEU A 96 6.07 -15.23 -5.22
C LEU A 96 6.87 -15.95 -4.12
N SER A 97 8.18 -15.79 -4.14
CA SER A 97 9.03 -16.20 -3.04
C SER A 97 10.27 -15.33 -2.97
N THR A 98 10.81 -15.18 -1.76
CA THR A 98 12.05 -14.46 -1.48
C THR A 98 13.17 -15.50 -1.35
N PRO A 99 14.14 -15.58 -2.27
CA PRO A 99 15.27 -16.48 -2.13
C PRO A 99 16.30 -15.87 -1.16
N PHE A 100 16.77 -16.64 -0.18
CA PHE A 100 17.77 -16.16 0.79
C PHE A 100 19.19 -16.72 0.57
N ASP A 101 19.38 -17.54 -0.47
CA ASP A 101 20.69 -18.10 -0.83
C ASP A 101 20.80 -18.35 -2.34
N PHE A 102 22.01 -18.56 -2.85
CA PHE A 102 22.25 -18.74 -4.29
C PHE A 102 21.52 -19.95 -4.90
N PRO A 103 21.53 -21.17 -4.30
CA PRO A 103 20.69 -22.27 -4.75
C PRO A 103 19.21 -21.91 -4.86
N SER A 104 18.67 -21.20 -3.87
CA SER A 104 17.28 -20.72 -3.87
C SER A 104 17.00 -19.75 -5.01
N ILE A 105 17.94 -18.85 -5.36
CA ILE A 105 17.81 -17.98 -6.54
C ILE A 105 17.74 -18.82 -7.83
N ASP A 106 18.66 -19.78 -7.98
CA ASP A 106 18.71 -20.64 -9.17
C ASP A 106 17.46 -21.49 -9.32
N PHE A 107 16.92 -22.00 -8.21
CA PHE A 107 15.67 -22.74 -8.19
C PHE A 107 14.46 -21.86 -8.59
N LEU A 108 14.27 -20.70 -7.97
CA LEU A 108 13.14 -19.82 -8.33
C LEU A 108 13.23 -19.36 -9.80
N LYS A 109 14.44 -19.14 -10.32
CA LYS A 109 14.66 -18.87 -11.73
C LYS A 109 14.30 -20.07 -12.61
N SER A 110 14.63 -21.29 -12.21
CA SER A 110 14.31 -22.50 -13.00
C SER A 110 12.80 -22.78 -13.06
N LEU A 111 12.03 -22.30 -12.08
CA LEU A 111 10.58 -22.26 -12.14
C LEU A 111 10.06 -21.25 -13.20
N GLY A 112 10.90 -20.41 -13.78
CA GLY A 112 10.48 -19.39 -14.74
C GLY A 112 9.80 -18.18 -14.09
N MET A 113 10.09 -17.93 -12.81
CA MET A 113 9.65 -16.71 -12.13
C MET A 113 10.35 -15.49 -12.74
N THR A 114 9.58 -14.44 -12.99
CA THR A 114 10.09 -13.17 -13.55
C THR A 114 10.34 -12.10 -12.51
N TYR A 115 9.69 -12.21 -11.34
CA TYR A 115 9.84 -11.32 -10.19
C TYR A 115 10.80 -11.90 -9.16
N GLY A 116 11.79 -11.10 -8.75
CA GLY A 116 12.67 -11.37 -7.62
C GLY A 116 12.42 -10.41 -6.46
N LYS A 117 12.07 -10.94 -5.28
CA LYS A 117 12.01 -10.16 -4.04
C LYS A 117 13.39 -10.15 -3.39
N ILE A 118 13.93 -8.97 -3.11
CA ILE A 118 15.15 -8.77 -2.31
C ILE A 118 14.71 -8.33 -0.90
N PRO A 119 15.00 -9.10 0.16
CA PRO A 119 14.66 -8.72 1.53
C PRO A 119 15.66 -7.69 2.07
N SER A 120 15.28 -6.96 3.12
CA SER A 120 16.10 -5.88 3.68
C SER A 120 17.44 -6.35 4.23
N GLY A 121 17.51 -7.56 4.77
CA GLY A 121 18.77 -8.15 5.27
C GLY A 121 19.83 -8.37 4.18
N GLU A 122 19.44 -8.43 2.91
CA GLU A 122 20.35 -8.69 1.78
C GLU A 122 20.69 -7.44 0.98
N LEU A 123 20.21 -6.25 1.39
CA LEU A 123 20.42 -5.01 0.62
C LEU A 123 21.90 -4.66 0.47
N THR A 124 22.73 -4.96 1.47
CA THR A 124 24.18 -4.69 1.45
C THR A 124 25.01 -5.89 0.97
N ASN A 125 24.37 -6.98 0.52
CA ASN A 125 25.02 -8.19 0.03
C ASN A 125 25.27 -8.11 -1.49
N MET A 126 26.36 -7.46 -1.90
CA MET A 126 26.67 -7.25 -3.32
C MET A 126 26.67 -8.54 -4.18
N PRO A 127 27.33 -9.66 -3.79
CA PRO A 127 27.25 -10.91 -4.55
C PRO A 127 25.81 -11.41 -4.77
N TYR A 128 24.95 -11.29 -3.75
CA TYR A 128 23.53 -11.61 -3.83
C TYR A 128 22.80 -10.69 -4.83
N LEU A 129 22.97 -9.38 -4.71
CA LEU A 129 22.37 -8.41 -5.63
C LEU A 129 22.76 -8.66 -7.09
N ILE A 130 24.03 -8.96 -7.36
CA ILE A 130 24.52 -9.29 -8.70
C ILE A 130 23.79 -10.52 -9.26
N LYS A 131 23.61 -11.56 -8.44
CA LYS A 131 22.90 -12.77 -8.86
C LYS A 131 21.42 -12.47 -9.12
N MET A 132 20.77 -11.69 -8.27
CA MET A 132 19.37 -11.28 -8.44
C MET A 132 19.16 -10.51 -9.74
N ALA A 133 19.99 -9.50 -10.02
CA ALA A 133 19.93 -8.69 -11.24
C ALA A 133 20.06 -9.51 -12.54
N LYS A 134 20.84 -10.60 -12.50
CA LYS A 134 21.03 -11.52 -13.63
C LYS A 134 19.96 -12.62 -13.73
N SER A 135 19.13 -12.76 -12.69
CA SER A 135 18.21 -13.89 -12.57
C SER A 135 16.76 -13.50 -12.85
N PHE A 136 16.35 -12.30 -12.44
CA PHE A 136 14.98 -11.84 -12.52
C PHE A 136 14.87 -10.54 -13.33
N GLU A 137 13.81 -10.43 -14.11
CA GLU A 137 13.55 -9.25 -14.93
C GLU A 137 12.99 -8.10 -14.10
N GLN A 138 12.10 -8.42 -13.15
CA GLN A 138 11.43 -7.49 -12.26
C GLN A 138 11.97 -7.68 -10.83
N LEU A 139 12.30 -6.59 -10.14
CA LEU A 139 12.87 -6.64 -8.79
C LEU A 139 12.04 -5.81 -7.80
N ILE A 140 11.76 -6.39 -6.64
CA ILE A 140 11.08 -5.72 -5.52
C ILE A 140 12.03 -5.69 -4.33
N VAL A 141 12.53 -4.52 -3.98
CA VAL A 141 13.68 -4.35 -3.07
C VAL A 141 13.23 -3.68 -1.76
N SER A 142 13.25 -4.39 -0.63
CA SER A 142 12.93 -3.77 0.66
C SER A 142 14.16 -3.11 1.28
N THR A 143 13.98 -1.98 1.96
CA THR A 143 15.10 -1.14 2.46
C THR A 143 15.06 -0.87 3.96
N GLY A 144 14.49 -1.76 4.76
CA GLY A 144 14.57 -1.67 6.22
C GLY A 144 16.00 -1.77 6.73
N MET A 145 16.28 -1.10 7.86
CA MET A 145 17.63 -0.95 8.46
C MET A 145 18.62 -0.16 7.61
N SER A 146 18.22 0.42 6.47
CA SER A 146 19.15 1.02 5.51
C SER A 146 19.14 2.54 5.50
N GLU A 147 20.31 3.13 5.24
CA GLU A 147 20.45 4.54 4.91
C GLU A 147 20.27 4.80 3.40
N MET A 148 20.02 6.06 3.02
CA MET A 148 19.91 6.46 1.61
C MET A 148 21.17 6.12 0.79
N SER A 149 22.35 6.18 1.40
CA SER A 149 23.64 5.83 0.78
C SER A 149 23.71 4.33 0.42
N GLU A 150 23.18 3.46 1.27
CA GLU A 150 23.13 2.01 1.04
C GLU A 150 22.08 1.65 -0.02
N ILE A 151 20.92 2.32 -0.01
CA ILE A 151 19.93 2.18 -1.09
C ILE A 151 20.54 2.58 -2.43
N HIS A 152 21.26 3.71 -2.48
CA HIS A 152 21.96 4.15 -3.68
C HIS A 152 22.97 3.10 -4.18
N ALA A 153 23.81 2.57 -3.28
CA ALA A 153 24.80 1.55 -3.62
C ALA A 153 24.14 0.27 -4.15
N ALA A 154 23.08 -0.21 -3.51
CA ALA A 154 22.35 -1.40 -3.94
C ALA A 154 21.71 -1.21 -5.32
N LEU A 155 21.01 -0.09 -5.55
CA LEU A 155 20.42 0.23 -6.85
C LEU A 155 21.47 0.35 -7.95
N LYS A 156 22.65 0.91 -7.63
CA LYS A 156 23.78 0.97 -8.55
C LYS A 156 24.27 -0.43 -8.93
N VAL A 157 24.48 -1.32 -7.95
CA VAL A 157 24.91 -2.70 -8.21
C VAL A 157 23.91 -3.43 -9.11
N LEU A 158 22.61 -3.30 -8.83
CA LEU A 158 21.56 -3.94 -9.64
C LEU A 158 21.61 -3.45 -11.09
N GLN A 159 21.71 -2.13 -11.30
CA GLN A 159 21.74 -1.52 -12.63
C GLN A 159 23.00 -1.84 -13.42
N ASP A 160 24.17 -1.78 -12.78
CA ASP A 160 25.47 -2.12 -13.40
C ASP A 160 25.50 -3.59 -13.87
N HIS A 161 24.61 -4.45 -13.33
CA HIS A 161 24.52 -5.87 -13.65
C HIS A 161 23.25 -6.27 -14.43
N GLY A 162 22.57 -5.29 -15.04
CA GLY A 162 21.55 -5.53 -16.06
C GLY A 162 20.10 -5.29 -15.62
N ALA A 163 19.85 -4.98 -14.35
CA ALA A 163 18.50 -4.59 -13.93
C ALA A 163 18.16 -3.20 -14.48
N LYS A 164 16.98 -3.06 -15.08
CA LYS A 164 16.50 -1.76 -15.59
C LYS A 164 15.74 -1.03 -14.50
N LYS A 165 15.94 0.29 -14.37
CA LYS A 165 15.33 1.09 -13.29
C LYS A 165 13.80 0.99 -13.29
N GLU A 166 13.18 0.98 -14.46
CA GLU A 166 11.73 0.85 -14.64
C GLU A 166 11.17 -0.49 -14.11
N ASN A 167 12.01 -1.53 -14.06
CA ASN A 167 11.67 -2.86 -13.57
C ASN A 167 11.96 -3.04 -12.06
N ILE A 168 12.43 -1.99 -11.38
CA ILE A 168 12.69 -2.02 -9.94
C ILE A 168 11.60 -1.24 -9.21
N VAL A 169 11.04 -1.87 -8.17
CA VAL A 169 10.23 -1.19 -7.15
C VAL A 169 10.99 -1.24 -5.83
N VAL A 170 11.14 -0.10 -5.18
CA VAL A 170 11.72 0.00 -3.84
C VAL A 170 10.59 0.00 -2.82
N LEU A 171 10.69 -0.81 -1.78
CA LEU A 171 9.76 -0.83 -0.66
C LEU A 171 10.42 -0.19 0.56
N HIS A 172 9.86 0.93 1.02
CA HIS A 172 10.16 1.43 2.36
C HIS A 172 9.71 0.38 3.39
N CYS A 173 10.47 0.21 4.46
CA CYS A 173 10.24 -0.84 5.45
C CYS A 173 10.89 -0.45 6.78
N ASN A 174 10.30 -0.88 7.90
CA ASN A 174 10.97 -0.95 9.20
C ASN A 174 11.05 -2.44 9.58
N THR A 175 12.20 -2.90 10.07
CA THR A 175 12.46 -4.33 10.36
C THR A 175 12.26 -4.65 11.85
N GLU A 176 11.12 -4.23 12.40
CA GLU A 176 10.67 -4.58 13.75
C GLU A 176 9.31 -5.30 13.68
N TYR A 177 9.10 -6.30 14.53
CA TYR A 177 7.98 -7.25 14.42
C TYR A 177 7.26 -7.40 15.78
N PRO A 178 6.22 -6.59 16.07
CA PRO A 178 5.63 -5.57 15.22
C PRO A 178 6.33 -4.21 15.32
N THR A 179 6.32 -3.45 14.22
CA THR A 179 6.81 -2.07 14.16
C THR A 179 5.84 -1.12 14.89
N PRO A 180 6.29 -0.32 15.88
CA PRO A 180 5.50 0.77 16.45
C PRO A 180 5.13 1.81 15.39
N PHE A 181 3.93 2.38 15.46
CA PHE A 181 3.46 3.33 14.43
C PHE A 181 4.34 4.59 14.33
N GLU A 182 4.88 5.05 15.46
CA GLU A 182 5.82 6.17 15.52
C GLU A 182 7.12 5.91 14.73
N ASP A 183 7.50 4.63 14.57
CA ASP A 183 8.73 4.21 13.88
C ASP A 183 8.49 3.84 12.41
N ALA A 184 7.23 3.78 11.96
CA ALA A 184 6.88 3.39 10.58
C ALA A 184 7.39 4.40 9.53
N ASN A 185 7.43 5.69 9.88
CA ASN A 185 7.97 6.78 9.06
C ASN A 185 7.57 6.76 7.57
N LEU A 186 6.27 6.67 7.25
CA LEU A 186 5.78 6.54 5.87
C LEU A 186 6.24 7.64 4.90
N LYS A 187 6.60 8.83 5.41
CA LYS A 187 7.15 9.92 4.58
C LYS A 187 8.51 9.58 3.95
N ALA A 188 9.24 8.61 4.49
CA ALA A 188 10.49 8.11 3.90
C ALA A 188 10.29 7.57 2.48
N MET A 189 9.11 6.99 2.18
CA MET A 189 8.74 6.59 0.82
C MET A 189 8.91 7.73 -0.19
N GLN A 190 8.39 8.91 0.13
CA GLN A 190 8.45 10.07 -0.76
C GLN A 190 9.88 10.60 -0.91
N SER A 191 10.69 10.51 0.15
CA SER A 191 12.11 10.85 0.10
C SER A 191 12.89 9.91 -0.83
N ILE A 192 12.66 8.59 -0.71
CA ILE A 192 13.27 7.56 -1.57
C ILE A 192 12.84 7.74 -3.03
N GLU A 193 11.53 7.89 -3.26
CA GLU A 193 10.96 8.12 -4.59
C GLU A 193 11.58 9.35 -5.24
N LYS A 194 11.65 10.48 -4.52
CA LYS A 194 12.20 11.73 -5.03
C LYS A 194 13.69 11.63 -5.37
N GLU A 195 14.50 11.03 -4.49
CA GLU A 195 15.95 10.94 -4.66
C GLU A 195 16.31 10.07 -5.87
N PHE A 196 15.67 8.90 -5.99
CA PHE A 196 16.05 7.91 -7.01
C PHE A 196 15.16 7.95 -8.26
N ASN A 197 14.06 8.72 -8.22
CA ASN A 197 13.03 8.77 -9.25
C ASN A 197 12.60 7.34 -9.65
N ILE A 198 12.18 6.56 -8.65
CA ILE A 198 11.93 5.13 -8.76
C ILE A 198 10.53 4.80 -8.23
N ARG A 199 9.91 3.74 -8.76
CA ARG A 199 8.61 3.27 -8.25
C ARG A 199 8.77 2.88 -6.79
N ILE A 200 7.87 3.39 -5.95
CA ILE A 200 7.89 3.18 -4.50
C ILE A 200 6.71 2.31 -4.06
N GLY A 201 6.93 1.51 -3.03
CA GLY A 201 5.93 0.78 -2.29
C GLY A 201 6.27 0.73 -0.80
N TYR A 202 5.53 -0.09 -0.07
CA TYR A 202 5.68 -0.24 1.38
C TYR A 202 5.61 -1.71 1.78
N SER A 203 6.59 -2.16 2.55
CA SER A 203 6.63 -3.46 3.22
C SER A 203 6.41 -3.22 4.70
N ASP A 204 5.35 -3.79 5.23
CA ASP A 204 4.77 -3.36 6.50
C ASP A 204 4.77 -4.45 7.57
N HIS A 205 5.13 -4.03 8.79
CA HIS A 205 5.13 -4.85 9.99
C HIS A 205 4.43 -4.14 11.18
N THR A 206 3.70 -3.04 10.96
CA THR A 206 2.88 -2.44 12.01
C THR A 206 1.72 -3.36 12.38
N PRO A 207 1.09 -3.23 13.57
CA PRO A 207 -0.21 -3.84 13.78
C PRO A 207 -1.26 -3.20 12.87
N GLY A 208 -2.35 -3.93 12.59
CA GLY A 208 -3.51 -3.40 11.87
C GLY A 208 -3.27 -3.05 10.40
N ILE A 209 -4.18 -2.25 9.84
CA ILE A 209 -4.30 -1.96 8.40
C ILE A 209 -4.14 -0.47 8.07
N GLU A 210 -3.89 0.37 9.07
CA GLU A 210 -3.81 1.82 8.96
C GLU A 210 -2.60 2.24 8.13
N ALA A 211 -1.42 1.68 8.40
CA ALA A 211 -0.18 2.04 7.71
C ALA A 211 -0.19 1.67 6.21
N PRO A 212 -0.64 0.48 5.77
CA PRO A 212 -0.79 0.14 4.36
C PRO A 212 -1.73 1.10 3.61
N VAL A 213 -2.87 1.44 4.23
CA VAL A 213 -3.85 2.35 3.62
C VAL A 213 -3.29 3.76 3.50
N ALA A 214 -2.60 4.24 4.53
CA ALA A 214 -1.91 5.54 4.50
C ALA A 214 -0.78 5.56 3.48
N ALA A 215 -0.01 4.48 3.34
CA ALA A 215 1.06 4.35 2.34
C ALA A 215 0.51 4.47 0.92
N VAL A 216 -0.63 3.83 0.61
CA VAL A 216 -1.31 4.00 -0.68
C VAL A 216 -1.69 5.46 -0.92
N ALA A 217 -2.27 6.13 0.08
CA ALA A 217 -2.60 7.55 -0.03
C ALA A 217 -1.37 8.45 -0.25
N LEU A 218 -0.19 8.01 0.18
CA LEU A 218 1.10 8.70 0.01
C LEU A 218 1.82 8.33 -1.29
N GLY A 219 1.29 7.43 -2.12
CA GLY A 219 1.83 7.09 -3.43
C GLY A 219 2.40 5.67 -3.57
N ALA A 220 2.27 4.80 -2.57
CA ALA A 220 2.72 3.41 -2.70
C ALA A 220 2.01 2.69 -3.85
N THR A 221 2.79 2.06 -4.73
CA THR A 221 2.32 1.24 -5.86
C THR A 221 2.33 -0.25 -5.56
N VAL A 222 3.05 -0.66 -4.53
CA VAL A 222 3.11 -2.03 -4.00
C VAL A 222 2.94 -1.99 -2.49
N ILE A 223 2.14 -2.90 -1.95
CA ILE A 223 1.97 -3.13 -0.52
C ILE A 223 2.32 -4.58 -0.21
N GLU A 224 3.20 -4.80 0.75
CA GLU A 224 3.54 -6.12 1.29
C GLU A 224 3.21 -6.15 2.78
N LYS A 225 2.48 -7.18 3.23
CA LYS A 225 2.06 -7.33 4.63
C LYS A 225 2.03 -8.81 4.99
N HIS A 226 2.60 -9.15 6.15
CA HIS A 226 2.53 -10.50 6.69
C HIS A 226 1.09 -10.86 7.09
N TYR A 227 0.71 -12.11 6.86
CA TYR A 227 -0.58 -12.67 7.32
C TYR A 227 -0.41 -14.10 7.81
N THR A 228 -1.36 -14.55 8.61
CA THR A 228 -1.38 -15.86 9.25
C THR A 228 -2.78 -16.46 9.22
N ILE A 229 -2.87 -17.76 9.54
CA ILE A 229 -4.13 -18.46 9.82
C ILE A 229 -4.67 -18.01 11.19
N ASP A 230 -3.80 -17.97 12.19
CA ASP A 230 -4.09 -17.58 13.57
C ASP A 230 -2.86 -16.86 14.16
N LYS A 231 -3.09 -15.74 14.84
CA LYS A 231 -2.05 -14.90 15.45
C LYS A 231 -1.48 -15.48 16.74
N THR A 232 -2.15 -16.48 17.31
CA THR A 232 -1.76 -17.16 18.56
C THR A 232 -0.88 -18.38 18.35
N MET A 233 -0.65 -18.81 17.11
CA MET A 233 0.23 -19.93 16.78
C MET A 233 1.69 -19.64 17.16
N GLU A 234 2.42 -20.69 17.55
CA GLU A 234 3.86 -20.61 17.77
C GLU A 234 4.59 -20.38 16.44
N GLY A 235 5.53 -19.43 16.43
CA GLY A 235 6.33 -19.10 15.26
C GLY A 235 6.83 -17.65 15.34
N PRO A 236 7.84 -17.29 14.52
CA PRO A 236 8.52 -16.02 14.65
C PRO A 236 7.62 -14.82 14.28
N ASP A 237 6.71 -14.98 13.32
CA ASP A 237 6.04 -13.85 12.66
C ASP A 237 4.51 -13.81 12.89
N HIS A 238 3.90 -14.84 13.49
CA HIS A 238 2.45 -14.94 13.65
C HIS A 238 1.84 -13.74 14.42
N ALA A 239 2.48 -13.32 15.51
CA ALA A 239 2.01 -12.22 16.35
C ALA A 239 2.00 -10.85 15.64
N ALA A 240 2.91 -10.63 14.68
CA ALA A 240 3.01 -9.41 13.89
C ALA A 240 2.16 -9.46 12.60
N SER A 241 1.58 -10.61 12.28
CA SER A 241 0.83 -10.85 11.05
C SER A 241 -0.64 -10.44 11.16
N LEU A 242 -1.28 -10.18 10.03
CA LEU A 242 -2.75 -10.05 9.94
C LEU A 242 -3.43 -11.42 10.00
N ASP A 243 -4.57 -11.51 10.66
CA ASP A 243 -5.47 -12.66 10.51
C ASP A 243 -6.24 -12.62 9.15
N PRO A 244 -6.99 -13.68 8.78
CA PRO A 244 -7.72 -13.72 7.51
C PRO A 244 -8.74 -12.58 7.33
N GLN A 245 -9.41 -12.15 8.40
CA GLN A 245 -10.39 -11.07 8.35
C GLN A 245 -9.70 -9.71 8.18
N GLU A 246 -8.61 -9.49 8.90
CA GLU A 246 -7.76 -8.31 8.81
C GLU A 246 -7.15 -8.17 7.41
N LEU A 247 -6.63 -9.27 6.81
CA LEU A 247 -6.10 -9.25 5.45
C LEU A 247 -7.17 -8.83 4.43
N LYS A 248 -8.37 -9.42 4.52
CA LYS A 248 -9.50 -9.05 3.65
C LYS A 248 -9.93 -7.60 3.85
N ALA A 249 -9.94 -7.12 5.10
CA ALA A 249 -10.22 -5.74 5.43
C ALA A 249 -9.18 -4.79 4.83
N MET A 250 -7.89 -5.12 4.91
CA MET A 250 -6.79 -4.37 4.30
C MET A 250 -6.96 -4.26 2.78
N VAL A 251 -7.16 -5.39 2.09
CA VAL A 251 -7.38 -5.38 0.63
C VAL A 251 -8.58 -4.52 0.27
N SER A 252 -9.71 -4.69 0.97
CA SER A 252 -10.91 -3.89 0.71
C SER A 252 -10.68 -2.39 0.96
N ALA A 253 -9.95 -2.03 2.01
CA ALA A 253 -9.64 -0.64 2.34
C ALA A 253 -8.75 -0.03 1.26
N ILE A 254 -7.70 -0.73 0.81
CA ILE A 254 -6.83 -0.28 -0.28
C ILE A 254 -7.65 -0.05 -1.56
N ARG A 255 -8.53 -0.99 -1.95
CA ARG A 255 -9.37 -0.82 -3.16
C ARG A 255 -10.36 0.34 -3.05
N ASN A 256 -10.82 0.68 -1.85
CA ASN A 256 -11.66 1.85 -1.64
C ASN A 256 -10.84 3.14 -1.70
N THR A 257 -9.63 3.15 -1.14
CA THR A 257 -8.70 4.28 -1.20
C THR A 257 -8.30 4.61 -2.63
N GLU A 258 -7.98 3.61 -3.47
CA GLU A 258 -7.70 3.81 -4.91
C GLU A 258 -8.83 4.59 -5.61
N LYS A 259 -10.08 4.26 -5.30
CA LYS A 259 -11.26 4.96 -5.86
C LYS A 259 -11.41 6.37 -5.27
N ALA A 260 -11.13 6.54 -3.99
CA ALA A 260 -11.32 7.78 -3.26
C ALA A 260 -10.29 8.86 -3.61
N LEU A 261 -9.04 8.48 -3.94
CA LEU A 261 -7.98 9.42 -4.31
C LEU A 261 -8.30 10.25 -5.57
N GLY A 262 -9.04 9.66 -6.51
CA GLY A 262 -9.53 10.38 -7.70
C GLY A 262 -8.44 10.89 -8.63
N SER A 263 -8.71 11.98 -9.35
CA SER A 263 -7.80 12.59 -10.33
C SER A 263 -6.99 13.77 -9.80
N GLY A 264 -7.28 14.24 -8.58
CA GLY A 264 -6.76 15.51 -8.05
C GLY A 264 -7.45 16.77 -8.60
N GLU A 265 -8.36 16.66 -9.57
CA GLU A 265 -9.10 17.80 -10.11
C GLU A 265 -10.26 18.21 -9.20
N LYS A 266 -10.30 19.48 -8.76
CA LYS A 266 -11.40 19.99 -7.93
C LYS A 266 -12.60 20.41 -8.79
N THR A 267 -13.52 19.47 -8.99
CA THR A 267 -14.85 19.74 -9.58
C THR A 267 -15.95 19.11 -8.73
N PRO A 268 -17.22 19.55 -8.87
CA PRO A 268 -18.33 18.86 -8.24
C PRO A 268 -18.50 17.46 -8.82
N SER A 269 -18.66 16.46 -7.95
CA SER A 269 -18.90 15.09 -8.40
C SER A 269 -20.30 14.94 -9.03
N LYS A 270 -20.50 13.89 -9.85
CA LYS A 270 -21.81 13.57 -10.43
C LYS A 270 -22.89 13.36 -9.35
N SER A 271 -22.52 12.73 -8.23
CA SER A 271 -23.45 12.41 -7.13
C SER A 271 -23.95 13.65 -6.38
N GLU A 272 -23.12 14.70 -6.27
CA GLU A 272 -23.50 15.93 -5.58
C GLU A 272 -24.00 17.05 -6.52
N THR A 273 -23.79 16.94 -7.84
CA THR A 273 -24.11 18.02 -8.79
C THR A 273 -25.58 18.46 -8.70
N LYS A 274 -26.52 17.52 -8.54
CA LYS A 274 -27.95 17.80 -8.32
C LYS A 274 -28.24 18.64 -7.07
N ASN A 275 -27.37 18.57 -6.06
CA ASN A 275 -27.53 19.31 -4.82
C ASN A 275 -27.12 20.79 -4.98
N LYS A 276 -26.38 21.16 -6.04
CA LYS A 276 -25.91 22.55 -6.23
C LYS A 276 -27.08 23.54 -6.24
N THR A 277 -28.11 23.27 -7.03
CA THR A 277 -29.27 24.17 -7.15
C THR A 277 -30.03 24.28 -5.83
N ILE A 278 -30.22 23.17 -5.12
CA ILE A 278 -31.03 23.16 -3.89
C ILE A 278 -30.26 23.78 -2.70
N ALA A 279 -28.96 23.50 -2.59
CA ALA A 279 -28.17 23.89 -1.42
C ALA A 279 -27.53 25.27 -1.53
N ARG A 280 -27.31 25.79 -2.76
CA ARG A 280 -26.78 27.13 -2.97
C ARG A 280 -27.86 28.19 -2.76
N LYS A 281 -27.42 29.42 -2.60
CA LYS A 281 -28.27 30.58 -2.45
C LYS A 281 -28.27 31.41 -3.74
N SER A 282 -29.32 32.18 -3.91
CA SER A 282 -29.45 33.26 -4.88
C SER A 282 -29.76 34.57 -4.17
N ILE A 283 -29.57 35.68 -4.88
CA ILE A 283 -29.99 37.00 -4.42
C ILE A 283 -31.52 37.06 -4.53
N VAL A 284 -32.16 37.40 -3.42
CA VAL A 284 -33.62 37.53 -3.29
C VAL A 284 -33.97 38.87 -2.67
N ALA A 285 -35.22 39.29 -2.81
CA ALA A 285 -35.77 40.44 -2.12
C ALA A 285 -35.86 40.17 -0.59
N ALA A 286 -35.33 41.06 0.24
CA ALA A 286 -35.41 40.98 1.70
C ALA A 286 -36.74 41.52 2.25
N ARG A 287 -37.42 42.34 1.45
CA ARG A 287 -38.75 42.91 1.64
C ARG A 287 -39.37 43.13 0.26
N ASP A 288 -40.62 43.56 0.19
CA ASP A 288 -41.21 43.99 -1.08
C ASP A 288 -40.43 45.19 -1.66
N ILE A 289 -40.16 45.18 -2.98
CA ILE A 289 -39.41 46.20 -3.72
C ILE A 289 -40.25 46.65 -4.92
N LYS A 290 -40.40 47.96 -5.16
CA LYS A 290 -41.13 48.50 -6.31
C LYS A 290 -40.26 48.69 -7.55
N ALA A 291 -40.87 48.59 -8.73
CA ALA A 291 -40.23 48.91 -9.99
C ALA A 291 -39.58 50.30 -9.95
N GLY A 292 -38.32 50.39 -10.36
CA GLY A 292 -37.51 51.60 -10.34
C GLY A 292 -36.78 51.89 -9.02
N GLU A 293 -37.10 51.20 -7.91
CA GLU A 293 -36.30 51.28 -6.67
C GLU A 293 -34.87 50.80 -6.91
N VAL A 294 -33.90 51.42 -6.23
CA VAL A 294 -32.50 50.98 -6.27
C VAL A 294 -32.33 49.76 -5.36
N LEU A 295 -31.66 48.72 -5.84
CA LEU A 295 -31.29 47.54 -5.07
C LEU A 295 -30.15 47.91 -4.11
N THR A 296 -30.37 47.73 -2.82
CA THR A 296 -29.45 48.08 -1.71
C THR A 296 -29.31 46.91 -0.74
N GLU A 297 -28.30 46.94 0.12
CA GLU A 297 -28.09 45.90 1.13
C GLU A 297 -29.26 45.75 2.12
N ASP A 298 -30.09 46.78 2.26
CA ASP A 298 -31.27 46.76 3.12
C ASP A 298 -32.49 46.07 2.48
N ASN A 299 -32.58 46.06 1.15
CA ASN A 299 -33.77 45.56 0.44
C ASN A 299 -33.54 44.25 -0.33
N ILE A 300 -32.30 43.81 -0.54
CA ILE A 300 -31.97 42.48 -1.04
C ILE A 300 -31.21 41.66 0.00
N THR A 301 -31.29 40.34 -0.09
CA THR A 301 -30.57 39.39 0.76
C THR A 301 -30.25 38.11 -0.01
N VAL A 302 -29.73 37.07 0.66
CA VAL A 302 -29.34 35.80 0.03
C VAL A 302 -30.00 34.60 0.71
N LYS A 303 -30.86 33.91 -0.04
CA LYS A 303 -31.60 32.72 0.42
C LYS A 303 -31.52 31.61 -0.62
N ARG A 304 -31.83 30.37 -0.21
CA ARG A 304 -31.93 29.21 -1.11
C ARG A 304 -33.26 29.29 -1.89
N PRO A 305 -33.38 28.67 -3.08
CA PRO A 305 -32.35 27.89 -3.78
C PRO A 305 -31.40 28.78 -4.60
N GLY A 306 -30.38 28.15 -5.21
CA GLY A 306 -29.34 28.77 -6.02
C GLY A 306 -29.68 28.73 -7.51
N ASN A 307 -30.93 29.03 -7.86
CA ASN A 307 -31.48 29.00 -9.22
C ASN A 307 -31.67 30.39 -9.86
N GLY A 308 -31.43 31.47 -9.11
CA GLY A 308 -31.33 32.84 -9.61
C GLY A 308 -29.89 33.40 -9.57
N ILE A 309 -29.76 34.72 -9.52
CA ILE A 309 -28.46 35.39 -9.56
C ILE A 309 -27.57 34.92 -8.40
N SER A 310 -26.35 34.50 -8.74
CA SER A 310 -25.35 34.08 -7.75
C SER A 310 -25.04 35.23 -6.79
N PRO A 311 -25.03 35.01 -5.47
CA PRO A 311 -24.55 35.98 -4.49
C PRO A 311 -23.13 36.47 -4.73
N MET A 312 -22.31 35.76 -5.50
CA MET A 312 -20.99 36.25 -5.92
C MET A 312 -21.05 37.50 -6.82
N LEU A 313 -22.21 37.78 -7.42
CA LEU A 313 -22.48 38.96 -8.24
C LEU A 313 -23.12 40.09 -7.42
N TRP A 314 -22.98 40.07 -6.09
CA TRP A 314 -23.64 41.01 -5.16
C TRP A 314 -23.45 42.47 -5.58
N TYR A 315 -22.20 42.89 -5.79
CA TYR A 315 -21.87 44.26 -6.17
C TYR A 315 -22.24 44.61 -7.62
N ASP A 316 -22.46 43.60 -8.48
CA ASP A 316 -23.01 43.82 -9.83
C ASP A 316 -24.53 44.04 -9.79
N VAL A 317 -25.20 43.65 -8.70
CA VAL A 317 -26.64 43.84 -8.48
C VAL A 317 -26.90 45.13 -7.71
N LEU A 318 -26.10 45.43 -6.69
CA LEU A 318 -26.23 46.67 -5.90
C LEU A 318 -26.16 47.92 -6.78
N GLY A 319 -27.01 48.90 -6.49
CA GLY A 319 -27.08 50.16 -7.23
C GLY A 319 -27.88 50.08 -8.54
N LYS A 320 -28.24 48.88 -9.03
CA LYS A 320 -29.17 48.74 -10.15
C LYS A 320 -30.60 49.05 -9.73
N LYS A 321 -31.45 49.42 -10.69
CA LYS A 321 -32.88 49.64 -10.46
C LYS A 321 -33.67 48.37 -10.72
N ALA A 322 -34.65 48.08 -9.88
CA ALA A 322 -35.58 46.98 -10.06
C ALA A 322 -36.39 47.15 -11.36
N GLY A 323 -36.34 46.18 -12.27
CA GLY A 323 -37.07 46.22 -13.54
C GLY A 323 -38.58 45.99 -13.40
N ARG A 324 -39.01 45.45 -12.26
CA ARG A 324 -40.41 45.19 -11.88
C ARG A 324 -40.57 45.21 -10.36
N ASP A 325 -41.80 45.09 -9.89
CA ASP A 325 -42.07 44.82 -8.48
C ASP A 325 -41.58 43.41 -8.10
N PHE A 326 -41.01 43.28 -6.91
CA PHE A 326 -40.63 42.00 -6.29
C PHE A 326 -41.32 41.85 -4.93
N GLN A 327 -41.80 40.65 -4.63
CA GLN A 327 -42.26 40.30 -3.28
C GLN A 327 -41.10 39.83 -2.41
N THR A 328 -41.26 39.92 -1.10
CA THR A 328 -40.31 39.33 -0.13
C THR A 328 -39.99 37.87 -0.50
N ASP A 329 -38.72 37.50 -0.49
CA ASP A 329 -38.15 36.19 -0.85
C ASP A 329 -38.20 35.82 -2.34
N GLU A 330 -38.73 36.68 -3.20
CA GLU A 330 -38.66 36.50 -4.64
C GLU A 330 -37.22 36.66 -5.16
N LEU A 331 -36.85 35.85 -6.16
CA LEU A 331 -35.53 35.95 -6.81
C LEU A 331 -35.36 37.31 -7.48
N ILE A 332 -34.20 37.93 -7.27
CA ILE A 332 -33.84 39.13 -8.01
C ILE A 332 -33.46 38.76 -9.44
N GLU A 333 -34.04 39.48 -10.38
CA GLU A 333 -33.79 39.43 -11.82
C GLU A 333 -33.38 40.84 -12.27
N LEU A 334 -32.36 40.94 -13.14
CA LEU A 334 -31.83 42.20 -13.66
C LEU A 334 -32.18 42.40 -15.13
#